data_AF-A0A7V5C7Y2-F1
#
_entry.id   AF-A0A7V5C7Y2-F1
#
_cell.length_a   1.000
_cell.length_b   1.000
_cell.length_c   1.000
_cell.angle_alpha   90.00
_cell.angle_beta   90.00
_cell.angle_gamma   90.00
#
_symmetry.space_group_name_H-M   'P 1'
#
loop_
_entity.id
_entity.type
_entity.pdbx_description
1 polymer ?
#
loop_
_entity_poly.entity_id
_entity_poly.type
_entity_poly.pdbx_seq_one_letter_code
_entity_poly.pdbx_strand_id
1 'polypeptide(L)'
;MLMDIFNIINETSCLADFHAKDKNDCLRKMAELLSTDLYEINADEIYDALIQREEVGSTGFEEGVAIPHAKVPGLKNFHMSIAYSKKGINFDSIDGRKSQFFFALIGPDEHPEIHLQILAQISRISRNPAARREMSQANSGLALKEAFLRYVSGQPLTMKGERNKLLFLILYEKRFLDDILELFLERGIRGVNVLESSGIKDQLSTIPLFSDFLNFLGERSDVSKTIMTVIPEKEVPEIVQGIEEIMGDLDKHTGAM
;
A
#
# COMPACT_ATOMS: atom_id res chain seq x y z
N MET A 1 -3.41 -21.17 -6.22
CA MET A 1 -2.90 -21.49 -4.88
C MET A 1 -2.66 -20.15 -4.22
N LEU A 2 -3.38 -19.88 -3.14
CA LEU A 2 -3.35 -18.55 -2.53
C LEU A 2 -1.98 -18.33 -1.89
N MET A 3 -1.34 -17.19 -2.17
CA MET A 3 -0.11 -16.80 -1.50
C MET A 3 -0.48 -16.21 -0.15
N ASP A 4 -0.02 -16.85 0.92
CA ASP A 4 -0.19 -16.40 2.28
C ASP A 4 1.07 -15.64 2.70
N ILE A 5 0.95 -14.39 3.17
CA ILE A 5 2.11 -13.56 3.57
C ILE A 5 2.95 -14.24 4.67
N PHE A 6 2.33 -15.17 5.42
CA PHE A 6 3.01 -16.04 6.39
C PHE A 6 4.13 -16.89 5.76
N ASN A 7 3.98 -17.28 4.49
CA ASN A 7 4.92 -18.16 3.80
C ASN A 7 6.01 -17.42 3.03
N ILE A 8 5.94 -16.09 2.94
CA ILE A 8 6.94 -15.29 2.21
C ILE A 8 7.96 -14.65 3.17
N ILE A 9 7.76 -14.74 4.49
CA ILE A 9 8.63 -14.16 5.51
C ILE A 9 9.29 -15.27 6.33
N ASN A 10 10.63 -15.32 6.32
CA ASN A 10 11.40 -16.21 7.19
C ASN A 10 11.90 -15.46 8.43
N GLU A 11 12.17 -16.17 9.53
CA GLU A 11 12.72 -15.55 10.74
C GLU A 11 14.15 -15.01 10.52
N THR A 12 14.91 -15.69 9.66
CA THR A 12 16.25 -15.36 9.17
C THR A 12 16.25 -14.12 8.27
N SER A 13 15.13 -13.80 7.62
CA SER A 13 14.96 -12.57 6.83
C SER A 13 14.45 -11.39 7.67
N CYS A 14 14.44 -11.49 9.00
CA CYS A 14 13.98 -10.43 9.89
C CYS A 14 15.09 -9.93 10.84
N LEU A 15 15.22 -8.61 10.99
CA LEU A 15 16.24 -8.01 11.88
C LEU A 15 15.72 -6.84 12.70
N ALA A 16 15.66 -7.02 14.03
CA ALA A 16 15.14 -6.02 14.97
C ALA A 16 16.14 -4.91 15.35
N ASP A 17 17.44 -5.11 15.13
CA ASP A 17 18.49 -4.09 15.34
C ASP A 17 19.24 -3.83 14.04
N PHE A 18 18.57 -3.17 13.10
CA PHE A 18 19.07 -2.90 11.78
C PHE A 18 19.82 -1.56 11.70
N HIS A 19 21.02 -1.60 11.11
CA HIS A 19 21.88 -0.43 10.94
C HIS A 19 22.32 -0.33 9.49
N ALA A 20 22.08 0.83 8.87
CA ALA A 20 22.66 1.18 7.59
C ALA A 20 23.15 2.63 7.60
N LYS A 21 24.15 2.92 6.78
CA LYS A 21 24.76 4.26 6.68
C LYS A 21 23.88 5.23 5.89
N ASP A 22 23.32 4.74 4.79
CA ASP A 22 22.54 5.49 3.82
C ASP A 22 21.57 4.54 3.08
N LYS A 23 20.85 5.08 2.10
CA LYS A 23 19.86 4.35 1.29
C LYS A 23 20.47 3.16 0.54
N ASN A 24 21.66 3.30 -0.03
CA ASN A 24 22.29 2.23 -0.80
C ASN A 24 22.79 1.11 0.13
N ASP A 25 23.40 1.44 1.25
CA ASP A 25 23.79 0.46 2.28
C ASP A 25 22.55 -0.26 2.85
N CYS A 26 21.43 0.46 2.99
CA CYS A 26 20.16 -0.13 3.40
C CYS A 26 19.66 -1.15 2.39
N LEU A 27 19.56 -0.78 1.10
CA LEU A 27 19.14 -1.68 0.04
C LEU A 27 20.04 -2.92 -0.07
N ARG A 28 21.37 -2.76 0.06
CA ARG A 28 22.33 -3.88 0.04
C ARG A 28 22.06 -4.86 1.18
N LYS A 29 21.91 -4.37 2.40
CA LYS A 29 21.65 -5.22 3.57
C LYS A 29 20.29 -5.89 3.52
N MET A 30 19.26 -5.23 2.97
CA MET A 30 17.97 -5.87 2.74
C MET A 30 18.08 -6.98 1.69
N ALA A 31 18.89 -6.79 0.65
CA ALA A 31 19.18 -7.83 -0.33
C ALA A 31 19.92 -9.03 0.28
N GLU A 32 20.89 -8.79 1.16
CA GLU A 32 21.58 -9.84 1.92
C GLU A 32 20.61 -10.64 2.80
N LEU A 33 19.72 -9.95 3.54
CA LEU A 33 18.68 -10.60 4.35
C LEU A 33 17.76 -11.47 3.50
N LEU A 34 17.31 -10.98 2.34
CA LEU A 34 16.46 -11.72 1.41
C LEU A 34 17.18 -12.94 0.83
N SER A 35 18.47 -12.82 0.53
CA SER A 35 19.25 -13.90 -0.08
C SER A 35 19.59 -15.06 0.86
N THR A 36 19.45 -14.86 2.18
CA THR A 36 19.93 -15.82 3.20
C THR A 36 19.33 -17.22 3.03
N ASP A 37 18.07 -17.31 2.59
CA ASP A 37 17.38 -18.59 2.37
C ASP A 37 17.13 -18.90 0.88
N LEU A 38 17.77 -18.17 -0.02
CA LEU A 38 17.59 -18.32 -1.47
C LEU A 38 18.81 -18.97 -2.10
N TYR A 39 18.59 -20.14 -2.71
CA TYR A 39 19.62 -20.85 -3.46
C TYR A 39 19.68 -20.43 -4.93
N GLU A 40 18.57 -19.89 -5.45
CA GLU A 40 18.38 -19.60 -6.87
C GLU A 40 18.83 -18.19 -7.26
N ILE A 41 19.06 -17.31 -6.28
CA ILE A 41 19.48 -15.93 -6.52
C ILE A 41 20.38 -15.41 -5.40
N ASN A 42 21.38 -14.58 -5.75
CA ASN A 42 22.29 -13.97 -4.78
C ASN A 42 21.89 -12.53 -4.41
N ALA A 43 22.53 -12.00 -3.37
CA ALA A 43 22.28 -10.65 -2.86
C ALA A 43 22.57 -9.54 -3.90
N ASP A 44 23.53 -9.73 -4.81
CA ASP A 44 23.88 -8.71 -5.79
C ASP A 44 22.78 -8.55 -6.85
N GLU A 45 22.23 -9.66 -7.35
CA GLU A 45 21.09 -9.62 -8.28
C GLU A 45 19.84 -9.00 -7.63
N ILE A 46 19.58 -9.30 -6.36
CA ILE A 46 18.46 -8.68 -5.61
C ILE A 46 18.72 -7.19 -5.43
N TYR A 47 19.93 -6.79 -5.05
CA TYR A 47 20.30 -5.40 -4.86
C TYR A 47 20.14 -4.61 -6.17
N ASP A 48 20.62 -5.15 -7.28
CA ASP A 48 20.53 -4.51 -8.59
C ASP A 48 19.07 -4.32 -9.02
N ALA A 49 18.19 -5.29 -8.73
CA ALA A 49 16.76 -5.15 -9.00
C ALA A 49 16.10 -4.08 -8.10
N LEU A 50 16.46 -4.04 -6.81
CA LEU A 50 15.94 -3.05 -5.87
C LEU A 50 16.40 -1.63 -6.21
N ILE A 51 17.67 -1.42 -6.55
CA ILE A 51 18.19 -0.10 -6.89
C ILE A 51 17.59 0.43 -8.20
N GLN A 52 17.45 -0.43 -9.22
CA GLN A 52 16.79 -0.06 -10.48
C GLN A 52 15.34 0.37 -10.24
N ARG A 53 14.62 -0.30 -9.32
CA ARG A 53 13.27 0.12 -8.97
C ARG A 53 13.26 1.42 -8.16
N GLU A 54 14.18 1.60 -7.22
CA GLU A 54 14.30 2.82 -6.41
C GLU A 54 14.62 4.07 -7.27
N GLU A 55 15.36 3.91 -8.38
CA GLU A 55 15.67 4.99 -9.33
C GLU A 55 14.44 5.55 -10.07
N VAL A 56 13.38 4.74 -10.24
CA VAL A 56 12.11 5.21 -10.84
C VAL A 56 11.40 6.19 -9.91
N GLY A 57 11.60 6.05 -8.61
CA GLY A 57 10.98 6.88 -7.59
C GLY A 57 11.08 6.19 -6.24
N SER A 58 11.30 7.00 -5.19
CA SER A 58 11.62 6.44 -3.88
C SER A 58 10.51 5.56 -3.34
N THR A 59 10.91 4.47 -2.69
CA THR A 59 10.03 3.58 -1.93
C THR A 59 10.00 3.92 -0.44
N GLY A 60 10.54 5.07 -0.05
CA GLY A 60 10.37 5.67 1.27
C GLY A 60 8.97 6.29 1.40
N PHE A 61 8.20 5.81 2.37
CA PHE A 61 6.87 6.31 2.70
C PHE A 61 6.94 7.25 3.90
N GLU A 62 5.78 7.79 4.28
CA GLU A 62 5.61 8.58 5.49
C GLU A 62 5.72 7.71 6.77
N GLU A 63 5.69 8.37 7.93
CA GLU A 63 5.58 7.72 9.25
C GLU A 63 6.73 6.76 9.59
N GLY A 64 7.90 7.01 9.01
CA GLY A 64 9.11 6.23 9.26
C GLY A 64 9.11 4.86 8.60
N VAL A 65 8.44 4.71 7.46
CA VAL A 65 8.34 3.44 6.72
C VAL A 65 9.10 3.54 5.38
N ALA A 66 9.71 2.44 4.96
CA ALA A 66 10.15 2.22 3.59
C ALA A 66 9.76 0.81 3.16
N ILE A 67 9.35 0.66 1.89
CA ILE A 67 8.92 -0.63 1.32
C ILE A 67 9.71 -0.88 0.02
N PRO A 68 11.04 -1.13 0.11
CA PRO A 68 11.83 -1.48 -1.06
C PRO A 68 11.25 -2.71 -1.74
N HIS A 69 10.98 -2.65 -3.04
CA HIS A 69 10.41 -3.81 -3.72
C HIS A 69 10.96 -3.92 -5.12
N ALA A 70 11.05 -5.14 -5.63
CA ALA A 70 11.46 -5.37 -7.00
C ALA A 70 10.88 -6.66 -7.55
N LYS A 71 10.72 -6.71 -8.86
CA LYS A 71 10.54 -7.97 -9.55
C LYS A 71 11.91 -8.51 -9.93
N VAL A 72 12.10 -9.81 -9.80
CA VAL A 72 13.40 -10.42 -10.06
C VAL A 72 13.23 -11.63 -10.97
N PRO A 73 13.75 -11.58 -12.22
CA PRO A 73 13.62 -12.67 -13.17
C PRO A 73 14.16 -13.99 -12.62
N GLY A 74 13.41 -15.08 -12.80
CA GLY A 74 13.82 -16.42 -12.38
C GLY A 74 13.40 -16.83 -10.96
N LEU A 75 12.92 -15.89 -10.14
CA LEU A 75 12.28 -16.25 -8.87
C LEU A 75 10.97 -16.98 -9.11
N LYS A 76 10.70 -18.02 -8.31
CA LYS A 76 9.43 -18.76 -8.38
C LYS A 76 8.40 -18.27 -7.38
N ASN A 77 8.86 -17.73 -6.26
CA ASN A 77 8.03 -17.33 -5.13
C ASN A 77 8.35 -15.89 -4.72
N PHE A 78 7.42 -15.28 -3.98
CA PHE A 78 7.65 -14.02 -3.31
C PHE A 78 8.45 -14.25 -2.04
N HIS A 79 9.34 -13.32 -1.72
CA HIS A 79 10.14 -13.31 -0.51
C HIS A 79 10.16 -11.92 0.09
N MET A 80 10.05 -11.87 1.41
CA MET A 80 9.98 -10.64 2.18
C MET A 80 10.93 -10.67 3.36
N SER A 81 11.55 -9.51 3.61
CA SER A 81 12.35 -9.26 4.81
C SER A 81 11.77 -8.07 5.58
N ILE A 82 11.93 -8.11 6.90
CA ILE A 82 11.45 -7.06 7.80
C ILE A 82 12.61 -6.59 8.65
N ALA A 83 12.91 -5.30 8.62
CA ALA A 83 13.97 -4.73 9.44
C ALA A 83 13.49 -3.50 10.21
N TYR A 84 13.97 -3.37 11.45
CA TYR A 84 13.71 -2.22 12.31
C TYR A 84 15.01 -1.53 12.71
N SER A 85 15.11 -0.24 12.41
CA SER A 85 16.22 0.63 12.78
C SER A 85 15.78 1.69 13.79
N LYS A 86 16.21 1.53 15.04
CA LYS A 86 15.87 2.46 16.12
C LYS A 86 16.28 3.91 15.83
N LYS A 87 17.42 4.13 15.16
CA LYS A 87 17.93 5.47 14.82
C LYS A 87 17.36 6.04 13.52
N GLY A 88 16.70 5.18 12.73
CA GLY A 88 16.24 5.48 11.38
C GLY A 88 17.38 5.68 10.38
N ILE A 89 17.08 5.47 9.11
CA ILE A 89 18.00 5.66 7.97
C ILE A 89 17.39 6.71 7.05
N ASN A 90 18.23 7.58 6.48
CA ASN A 90 17.75 8.49 5.43
C ASN A 90 17.47 7.66 4.17
N PHE A 91 16.20 7.57 3.79
CA PHE A 91 15.73 6.75 2.68
C PHE A 91 14.96 7.58 1.65
N ASP A 92 15.08 8.91 1.70
CA ASP A 92 14.36 9.85 0.83
C ASP A 92 12.82 9.69 0.90
N SER A 93 12.29 9.45 2.10
CA SER A 93 10.85 9.38 2.37
C SER A 93 10.11 10.61 1.88
N ILE A 94 8.85 10.42 1.45
CA ILE A 94 7.96 11.48 0.95
C ILE A 94 7.82 12.66 1.92
N ASP A 95 7.82 12.39 3.23
CA ASP A 95 7.73 13.41 4.29
C ASP A 95 9.10 13.97 4.75
N GLY A 96 10.20 13.54 4.12
CA GLY A 96 11.57 13.91 4.46
C GLY A 96 12.09 13.37 5.79
N ARG A 97 11.34 12.51 6.49
CA ARG A 97 11.79 11.87 7.73
C ARG A 97 12.65 10.64 7.43
N LYS A 98 13.37 10.17 8.44
CA LYS A 98 14.10 8.90 8.36
C LYS A 98 13.15 7.73 8.51
N SER A 99 13.30 6.71 7.66
CA SER A 99 12.60 5.45 7.80
C SER A 99 13.20 4.63 8.94
N GLN A 100 12.37 4.08 9.81
CA GLN A 100 12.74 3.15 10.88
C GLN A 100 12.32 1.72 10.54
N PHE A 101 11.22 1.53 9.82
CA PHE A 101 10.75 0.21 9.40
C PHE A 101 11.00 0.00 7.92
N PHE A 102 11.57 -1.15 7.57
CA PHE A 102 11.90 -1.53 6.21
C PHE A 102 11.27 -2.88 5.89
N PHE A 103 10.47 -2.92 4.83
CA PHE A 103 9.77 -4.12 4.37
C PHE A 103 10.22 -4.39 2.94
N ALA A 104 11.28 -5.18 2.75
CA ALA A 104 11.75 -5.43 1.40
C ALA A 104 11.03 -6.64 0.79
N LEU A 105 10.49 -6.49 -0.42
CA LEU A 105 9.71 -7.51 -1.13
C LEU A 105 10.31 -7.80 -2.51
N ILE A 106 10.60 -9.07 -2.79
CA ILE A 106 10.98 -9.54 -4.12
C ILE A 106 10.04 -10.64 -4.59
N GLY A 107 9.90 -10.80 -5.90
CA GLY A 107 9.09 -11.87 -6.45
C GLY A 107 9.14 -11.98 -7.98
N PRO A 108 8.41 -12.95 -8.55
CA PRO A 108 8.37 -13.22 -9.99
C PRO A 108 7.80 -12.07 -10.82
N ASP A 109 8.14 -12.05 -12.10
CA ASP A 109 7.55 -11.13 -13.09
C ASP A 109 6.14 -11.53 -13.51
N GLU A 110 5.82 -12.82 -13.42
CA GLU A 110 4.64 -13.47 -13.98
C GLU A 110 3.34 -13.19 -13.21
N HIS A 111 3.42 -12.57 -12.02
CA HIS A 111 2.28 -12.36 -11.11
C HIS A 111 2.23 -10.94 -10.51
N PRO A 112 2.12 -9.88 -11.35
CA PRO A 112 2.08 -8.50 -10.88
C PRO A 112 0.90 -8.21 -9.93
N GLU A 113 -0.23 -8.90 -10.09
CA GLU A 113 -1.40 -8.76 -9.24
C GLU A 113 -1.15 -9.23 -7.81
N ILE A 114 -0.39 -10.31 -7.62
CA ILE A 114 -0.04 -10.82 -6.28
C ILE A 114 0.95 -9.86 -5.61
N HIS A 115 1.91 -9.34 -6.38
CA HIS A 115 2.86 -8.34 -5.90
C HIS A 115 2.13 -7.12 -5.31
N LEU A 116 1.15 -6.56 -6.05
CA LEU A 116 0.38 -5.41 -5.60
C LEU A 116 -0.45 -5.70 -4.34
N GLN A 117 -1.05 -6.89 -4.25
CA GLN A 117 -1.81 -7.31 -3.07
C GLN A 117 -0.93 -7.37 -1.82
N ILE A 118 0.28 -7.92 -1.94
CA ILE A 118 1.23 -8.00 -0.83
C ILE A 118 1.65 -6.58 -0.42
N LEU A 119 1.99 -5.70 -1.38
CA LEU A 119 2.37 -4.31 -1.08
C LEU A 119 1.25 -3.55 -0.35
N ALA A 120 -0.01 -3.71 -0.76
CA ALA A 120 -1.15 -3.09 -0.09
C ALA A 120 -1.25 -3.55 1.38
N GLN A 121 -1.13 -4.85 1.65
CA GLN A 121 -1.14 -5.39 3.01
C GLN A 121 0.02 -4.87 3.87
N ILE A 122 1.24 -4.80 3.31
CA ILE A 122 2.41 -4.24 4.00
C ILE A 122 2.16 -2.77 4.34
N SER A 123 1.66 -2.00 3.38
CA SER A 123 1.33 -0.59 3.51
C SER A 123 0.37 -0.36 4.70
N ARG A 124 -0.74 -1.09 4.75
CA ARG A 124 -1.73 -0.96 5.84
C ARG A 124 -1.15 -1.31 7.20
N ILE A 125 -0.48 -2.45 7.31
CA ILE A 125 0.10 -2.92 8.58
C ILE A 125 1.17 -1.93 9.07
N SER A 126 2.03 -1.44 8.17
CA SER A 126 3.08 -0.49 8.52
C SER A 126 2.52 0.89 8.93
N ARG A 127 1.36 1.31 8.39
CA ARG A 127 0.68 2.54 8.80
C ARG A 127 -0.11 2.41 10.11
N ASN A 128 -0.40 1.19 10.60
CA ASN A 128 -1.05 1.00 11.88
C ASN A 128 -0.12 1.38 13.06
N PRO A 129 -0.47 2.39 13.89
CA PRO A 129 0.38 2.82 15.00
C PRO A 129 0.58 1.75 16.09
N ALA A 130 -0.42 0.89 16.32
CA ALA A 130 -0.31 -0.22 17.27
C ALA A 130 0.69 -1.26 16.76
N ALA A 131 0.63 -1.60 15.48
CA ALA A 131 1.60 -2.50 14.84
C ALA A 131 3.02 -1.94 14.91
N ARG A 132 3.24 -0.66 14.56
CA ARG A 132 4.57 -0.03 14.68
C ARG A 132 5.09 -0.06 16.12
N ARG A 133 4.23 0.26 17.10
CA ARG A 133 4.61 0.25 18.52
C ARG A 133 5.04 -1.16 18.95
N GLU A 134 4.29 -2.18 18.57
CA GLU A 134 4.58 -3.57 18.92
C GLU A 134 5.85 -4.07 18.23
N MET A 135 6.01 -3.84 16.93
CA MET A 135 7.23 -4.16 16.19
C MET A 135 8.47 -3.45 16.76
N SER A 136 8.34 -2.20 17.21
CA SER A 136 9.46 -1.43 17.80
C SER A 136 9.98 -1.99 19.14
N GLN A 137 9.19 -2.84 19.79
CA GLN A 137 9.54 -3.51 21.05
C GLN A 137 10.15 -4.90 20.84
N ALA A 138 10.14 -5.41 19.59
CA ALA A 138 10.77 -6.67 19.26
C ALA A 138 12.28 -6.62 19.50
N ASN A 139 12.81 -7.67 20.12
CA ASN A 139 14.24 -7.81 20.45
C ASN A 139 14.96 -8.85 19.60
N SER A 140 14.26 -9.45 18.62
CA SER A 140 14.77 -10.47 17.71
C SER A 140 14.00 -10.44 16.39
N GLY A 141 14.60 -11.01 15.33
CA GLY A 141 13.93 -11.18 14.03
C GLY A 141 12.62 -11.96 14.16
N LEU A 142 12.60 -13.03 14.95
CA LEU A 142 11.39 -13.82 15.22
C LEU A 142 10.30 -12.99 15.90
N ALA A 143 10.63 -12.25 16.97
CA ALA A 143 9.66 -11.38 17.64
C ALA A 143 9.12 -10.28 16.72
N LEU A 144 9.95 -9.75 15.82
CA LEU A 144 9.56 -8.75 14.82
C LEU A 144 8.59 -9.35 13.79
N LYS A 145 8.90 -10.55 13.28
CA LYS A 145 8.03 -11.31 12.40
C LYS A 145 6.67 -11.58 13.05
N GLU A 146 6.65 -12.10 14.28
CA GLU A 146 5.40 -12.37 14.99
C GLU A 146 4.56 -11.11 15.23
N ALA A 147 5.22 -10.00 15.64
CA ALA A 147 4.55 -8.72 15.83
C ALA A 147 3.91 -8.22 14.53
N PHE A 148 4.57 -8.38 13.38
CA PHE A 148 3.99 -8.05 12.07
C PHE A 148 2.81 -8.96 11.71
N LEU A 149 2.99 -10.29 11.85
CA LEU A 149 1.99 -11.29 11.44
C LEU A 149 0.69 -11.22 12.24
N ARG A 150 0.70 -10.71 13.48
CA ARG A 150 -0.53 -10.49 14.28
C ARG A 150 -1.52 -9.53 13.63
N TYR A 151 -1.04 -8.64 12.75
CA TYR A 151 -1.88 -7.65 12.06
C TYR A 151 -2.24 -8.07 10.64
N VAL A 152 -1.79 -9.25 10.19
CA VAL A 152 -2.24 -9.83 8.93
C VAL A 152 -3.67 -10.35 9.12
N SER A 153 -4.65 -9.63 8.59
CA SER A 153 -6.04 -10.08 8.53
C SER A 153 -6.18 -11.16 7.47
N GLY A 154 -6.63 -12.37 7.83
CA GLY A 154 -6.85 -13.43 6.87
C GLY A 154 -8.11 -13.20 6.03
N GLN A 155 -7.98 -13.10 4.71
CA GLN A 155 -8.86 -13.85 3.79
C GLN A 155 -8.28 -13.96 2.35
N PRO A 156 -8.28 -15.17 1.75
CA PRO A 156 -8.04 -15.41 0.33
C PRO A 156 -9.09 -14.83 -0.62
N LEU A 157 -8.63 -14.18 -1.69
CA LEU A 157 -9.46 -13.82 -2.84
C LEU A 157 -9.55 -14.98 -3.82
N THR A 158 -10.75 -15.54 -3.95
CA THR A 158 -11.10 -16.50 -4.99
C THR A 158 -12.13 -15.85 -5.93
N MET A 159 -11.88 -15.91 -7.25
CA MET A 159 -12.86 -15.53 -8.27
C MET A 159 -13.03 -16.64 -9.30
N LYS A 160 -14.20 -17.30 -9.28
CA LYS A 160 -14.79 -17.93 -10.48
C LYS A 160 -16.31 -18.09 -10.29
N GLY A 161 -17.09 -17.44 -11.15
CA GLY A 161 -18.54 -17.62 -11.25
C GLY A 161 -19.41 -16.77 -10.32
N GLU A 162 -18.88 -15.70 -9.74
CA GLU A 162 -19.60 -14.91 -8.73
C GLU A 162 -20.46 -13.81 -9.36
N ARG A 163 -21.64 -13.59 -8.77
CA ARG A 163 -22.45 -12.42 -9.08
C ARG A 163 -21.68 -11.18 -8.66
N ASN A 164 -21.65 -10.18 -9.53
CA ASN A 164 -20.94 -8.94 -9.27
C ASN A 164 -21.95 -7.80 -9.03
N LYS A 165 -21.54 -6.82 -8.22
CA LYS A 165 -22.21 -5.54 -8.07
C LYS A 165 -21.34 -4.43 -8.60
N LEU A 166 -21.97 -3.40 -9.13
CA LEU A 166 -21.30 -2.16 -9.52
C LEU A 166 -21.29 -1.24 -8.29
N LEU A 167 -20.09 -0.84 -7.86
CA LEU A 167 -19.89 0.16 -6.82
C LEU A 167 -19.58 1.50 -7.48
N PHE A 168 -20.35 2.51 -7.09
CA PHE A 168 -20.04 3.91 -7.31
C PHE A 168 -19.74 4.54 -5.96
N LEU A 169 -18.63 5.26 -5.87
CA LEU A 169 -18.28 6.03 -4.68
C LEU A 169 -17.81 7.41 -5.11
N ILE A 170 -18.51 8.46 -4.68
CA ILE A 170 -18.15 9.84 -5.00
C ILE A 170 -17.38 10.43 -3.81
N LEU A 171 -16.09 10.73 -3.98
CA LEU A 171 -15.24 11.30 -2.95
C LEU A 171 -15.06 12.81 -3.15
N TYR A 172 -15.53 13.61 -2.19
CA TYR A 172 -15.28 15.06 -2.18
C TYR A 172 -13.95 15.43 -1.49
N GLU A 173 -13.50 14.58 -0.56
CA GLU A 173 -12.26 14.81 0.17
C GLU A 173 -11.13 13.94 -0.39
N LYS A 174 -10.14 14.57 -1.02
CA LYS A 174 -9.01 13.87 -1.66
C LYS A 174 -8.20 13.00 -0.70
N ARG A 175 -8.22 13.31 0.61
CA ARG A 175 -7.45 12.57 1.63
C ARG A 175 -7.86 11.11 1.79
N PHE A 176 -9.09 10.74 1.44
CA PHE A 176 -9.57 9.36 1.60
C PHE A 176 -9.25 8.48 0.38
N LEU A 177 -8.88 9.07 -0.76
CA LEU A 177 -8.70 8.32 -2.00
C LEU A 177 -7.70 7.17 -1.84
N ASP A 178 -6.53 7.46 -1.27
CA ASP A 178 -5.44 6.48 -1.21
C ASP A 178 -5.79 5.32 -0.28
N ASP A 179 -6.43 5.60 0.86
CA ASP A 179 -6.90 4.57 1.78
C ASP A 179 -8.01 3.70 1.17
N ILE A 180 -8.94 4.29 0.40
CA ILE A 180 -9.97 3.53 -0.33
C ILE A 180 -9.35 2.64 -1.42
N LEU A 181 -8.38 3.17 -2.19
CA LEU A 181 -7.68 2.39 -3.22
C LEU A 181 -6.90 1.23 -2.60
N GLU A 182 -6.25 1.46 -1.47
CA GLU A 182 -5.56 0.40 -0.73
C GLU A 182 -6.53 -0.68 -0.25
N LEU A 183 -7.66 -0.31 0.35
CA LEU A 183 -8.73 -1.25 0.71
C LEU A 183 -9.15 -2.10 -0.49
N PHE A 184 -9.40 -1.50 -1.65
CA PHE A 184 -9.82 -2.25 -2.83
C PHE A 184 -8.74 -3.23 -3.33
N LEU A 185 -7.46 -2.83 -3.29
CA LEU A 185 -6.35 -3.71 -3.66
C LEU A 185 -6.23 -4.90 -2.70
N GLU A 186 -6.36 -4.68 -1.39
CA GLU A 186 -6.36 -5.75 -0.39
C GLU A 186 -7.51 -6.73 -0.57
N ARG A 187 -8.69 -6.22 -0.95
CA ARG A 187 -9.88 -7.01 -1.31
C ARG A 187 -9.83 -7.51 -2.74
N GLY A 188 -8.69 -7.42 -3.43
CA GLY A 188 -8.49 -7.98 -4.76
C GLY A 188 -9.44 -7.46 -5.81
N ILE A 189 -10.06 -6.31 -5.56
CA ILE A 189 -10.95 -5.65 -6.49
C ILE A 189 -10.07 -5.07 -7.58
N ARG A 190 -10.25 -5.57 -8.80
CA ARG A 190 -9.49 -5.16 -9.97
C ARG A 190 -10.33 -4.21 -10.81
N GLY A 191 -9.66 -3.41 -11.64
CA GLY A 191 -10.34 -2.52 -12.58
C GLY A 191 -11.06 -1.35 -11.90
N VAL A 192 -10.52 -0.86 -10.78
CA VAL A 192 -10.98 0.36 -10.14
C VAL A 192 -10.67 1.53 -11.06
N ASN A 193 -11.72 2.25 -11.49
CA ASN A 193 -11.57 3.46 -12.30
C ASN A 193 -11.78 4.68 -11.40
N VAL A 194 -10.84 5.62 -11.43
CA VAL A 194 -10.97 6.90 -10.72
C VAL A 194 -11.18 8.00 -11.77
N LEU A 195 -12.34 8.63 -11.74
CA LEU A 195 -12.72 9.73 -12.63
C LEU A 195 -12.69 11.03 -11.82
N GLU A 196 -11.98 12.04 -12.31
CA GLU A 196 -12.06 13.39 -11.73
C GLU A 196 -13.20 14.14 -12.40
N SER A 197 -14.16 14.59 -11.60
CA SER A 197 -15.28 15.41 -12.07
C SER A 197 -15.13 16.83 -11.53
N SER A 198 -15.54 17.80 -12.35
CA SER A 198 -15.62 19.21 -11.99
C SER A 198 -17.08 19.63 -11.97
N GLY A 199 -17.42 20.58 -11.08
CA GLY A 199 -18.78 21.06 -10.97
C GLY A 199 -19.18 22.00 -12.09
N ILE A 200 -20.47 22.31 -12.10
CA ILE A 200 -21.05 23.25 -13.06
C ILE A 200 -20.44 24.65 -12.90
N LYS A 201 -20.03 25.04 -11.70
CA LYS A 201 -19.36 26.33 -11.45
C LYS A 201 -18.05 26.46 -12.23
N ASP A 202 -17.21 25.42 -12.21
CA ASP A 202 -15.94 25.41 -12.94
C ASP A 202 -16.18 25.51 -14.44
N GLN A 203 -17.16 24.77 -14.96
CA GLN A 203 -17.54 24.82 -16.38
C GLN A 203 -18.09 26.19 -16.78
N LEU A 204 -19.03 26.74 -16.02
CA LEU A 204 -19.69 28.02 -16.32
C LEU A 204 -18.75 29.23 -16.11
N SER A 205 -17.73 29.11 -15.26
CA SER A 205 -16.74 30.17 -15.06
C SER A 205 -15.97 30.52 -16.34
N THR A 206 -15.90 29.58 -17.28
CA THR A 206 -15.27 29.78 -18.59
C THR A 206 -16.18 30.49 -19.60
N ILE A 207 -17.46 30.72 -19.26
CA ILE A 207 -18.46 31.31 -20.16
C ILE A 207 -18.82 32.73 -19.65
N PRO A 208 -18.47 33.80 -20.38
CA PRO A 208 -18.67 35.20 -19.95
C PRO A 208 -20.11 35.57 -19.59
N LEU A 209 -21.09 34.91 -20.20
CA LEU A 209 -22.52 35.14 -19.95
C LEU A 209 -22.94 34.76 -18.53
N PHE A 210 -22.24 33.81 -17.90
CA PHE A 210 -22.60 33.27 -16.59
C PHE A 210 -21.71 33.77 -15.45
N SER A 211 -20.77 34.66 -15.73
CA SER A 211 -19.82 35.19 -14.75
C SER A 211 -20.50 35.88 -13.56
N ASP A 212 -21.61 36.58 -13.80
CA ASP A 212 -22.39 37.25 -12.75
C ASP A 212 -23.22 36.28 -11.89
N PHE A 213 -23.43 35.05 -12.35
CA PHE A 213 -24.19 34.00 -11.64
C PHE A 213 -23.31 33.09 -10.78
N LEU A 214 -21.98 33.15 -10.92
CA LEU A 214 -21.05 32.31 -10.16
C LEU A 214 -21.18 32.51 -8.64
N ASN A 215 -21.58 33.71 -8.19
CA ASN A 215 -21.79 34.03 -6.79
C ASN A 215 -23.02 33.32 -6.18
N PHE A 216 -23.98 32.86 -7.00
CA PHE A 216 -25.16 32.12 -6.55
C PHE A 216 -24.90 30.61 -6.41
N LEU A 217 -23.84 30.08 -7.03
CA LEU A 217 -23.52 28.65 -7.04
C LEU A 217 -22.73 28.18 -5.81
N GLY A 218 -22.44 29.07 -4.84
CA GLY A 218 -21.76 28.74 -3.58
C GLY A 218 -20.23 28.67 -3.69
N GLU A 219 -19.56 28.55 -2.54
CA GLU A 219 -18.08 28.61 -2.43
C GLU A 219 -17.38 27.23 -2.42
N ARG A 220 -18.10 26.11 -2.39
CA ARG A 220 -17.46 24.79 -2.36
C ARG A 220 -16.73 24.51 -3.67
N SER A 221 -15.55 23.90 -3.58
CA SER A 221 -14.89 23.31 -4.75
C SER A 221 -15.67 22.06 -5.14
N ASP A 222 -16.34 22.09 -6.28
CA ASP A 222 -17.15 20.98 -6.77
C ASP A 222 -16.29 19.91 -7.50
N VAL A 223 -15.00 19.85 -7.19
CA VAL A 223 -14.12 18.81 -7.73
C VAL A 223 -14.26 17.58 -6.87
N SER A 224 -14.82 16.51 -7.44
CA SER A 224 -14.95 15.22 -6.76
C SER A 224 -14.25 14.13 -7.57
N LYS A 225 -13.84 13.06 -6.89
CA LYS A 225 -13.32 11.87 -7.54
C LYS A 225 -14.37 10.78 -7.46
N THR A 226 -14.87 10.34 -8.60
CA THR A 226 -15.80 9.21 -8.68
C THR A 226 -15.00 7.94 -8.90
N ILE A 227 -15.09 7.03 -7.94
CA ILE A 227 -14.57 5.67 -8.09
C ILE A 227 -15.69 4.79 -8.63
N MET A 228 -15.40 4.10 -9.73
CA MET A 228 -16.31 3.13 -10.36
C MET A 228 -15.59 1.79 -10.49
N THR A 229 -16.14 0.76 -9.84
CA THR A 229 -15.54 -0.57 -9.85
C THR A 229 -16.57 -1.68 -9.75
N VAL A 230 -16.23 -2.88 -10.23
CA VAL A 230 -17.07 -4.07 -10.14
C VAL A 230 -16.55 -4.93 -9.00
N ILE A 231 -17.42 -5.19 -8.03
CA ILE A 231 -17.08 -5.93 -6.80
C ILE A 231 -17.85 -7.26 -6.74
N PRO A 232 -17.22 -8.36 -6.30
CA PRO A 232 -17.94 -9.61 -6.06
C PRO A 232 -19.02 -9.40 -4.98
N GLU A 233 -20.22 -9.94 -5.18
CA GLU A 233 -21.36 -9.73 -4.26
C GLU A 233 -21.05 -10.14 -2.82
N LYS A 234 -20.23 -11.17 -2.62
CA LYS A 234 -19.79 -11.64 -1.30
C LYS A 234 -18.88 -10.65 -0.56
N GLU A 235 -18.13 -9.83 -1.29
CA GLU A 235 -17.18 -8.86 -0.72
C GLU A 235 -17.88 -7.56 -0.33
N VAL A 236 -19.09 -7.31 -0.85
CA VAL A 236 -19.82 -6.05 -0.64
C VAL A 236 -19.91 -5.65 0.84
N PRO A 237 -20.29 -6.54 1.79
CA PRO A 237 -20.40 -6.14 3.20
C PRO A 237 -19.06 -5.69 3.78
N GLU A 238 -17.99 -6.42 3.48
CA GLU A 238 -16.64 -6.12 4.01
C GLU A 238 -16.05 -4.86 3.36
N ILE A 239 -16.35 -4.61 2.09
CA ILE A 239 -15.96 -3.40 1.37
C ILE A 239 -16.69 -2.19 1.97
N VAL A 240 -18.01 -2.26 2.13
CA VAL A 240 -18.80 -1.16 2.69
C VAL A 240 -18.32 -0.83 4.11
N GLN A 241 -18.12 -1.86 4.95
CA GLN A 241 -17.58 -1.67 6.29
C GLN A 241 -16.19 -1.01 6.26
N GLY A 242 -15.27 -1.46 5.40
CA GLY A 242 -13.95 -0.86 5.28
C GLY A 242 -14.00 0.61 4.83
N ILE A 243 -14.92 0.95 3.92
CA ILE A 243 -15.16 2.33 3.51
C ILE A 243 -15.65 3.17 4.70
N GLU A 244 -16.58 2.64 5.50
CA GLU A 244 -17.10 3.31 6.71
C GLU A 244 -16.04 3.48 7.80
N GLU A 245 -15.11 2.53 7.94
CA GLU A 245 -13.97 2.66 8.85
C GLU A 245 -13.01 3.79 8.44
N ILE A 246 -12.87 4.02 7.13
CA ILE A 246 -12.02 5.08 6.58
C ILE A 246 -12.70 6.46 6.64
N MET A 247 -13.99 6.53 6.31
CA MET A 247 -14.68 7.81 6.09
C MET A 247 -15.75 8.16 7.14
N GLY A 248 -16.06 7.25 8.05
CA GLY A 248 -17.20 7.35 8.95
C GLY A 248 -18.49 6.81 8.32
N ASP A 249 -19.57 6.80 9.11
CA ASP A 249 -20.90 6.32 8.75
C ASP A 249 -21.39 6.94 7.42
N LEU A 250 -21.54 6.10 6.38
CA LEU A 250 -21.91 6.51 5.03
C LEU A 250 -23.33 7.08 4.95
N ASP A 251 -24.24 6.68 5.85
CA ASP A 251 -25.60 7.22 5.91
C ASP A 251 -25.66 8.61 6.57
N LYS A 252 -24.58 9.05 7.22
CA LYS A 252 -24.52 10.29 7.99
C LYS A 252 -23.44 11.28 7.55
N HIS A 253 -22.49 10.87 6.72
CA HIS A 253 -21.38 11.70 6.28
C HIS A 253 -21.65 12.42 4.96
N THR A 254 -21.15 13.65 4.85
CA THR A 254 -21.27 14.47 3.62
C THR A 254 -20.11 14.26 2.64
N GLY A 255 -19.15 13.40 3.00
CA GLY A 255 -17.87 13.24 2.28
C GLY A 255 -17.91 12.22 1.15
N ALA A 256 -18.87 11.28 1.20
CA ALA A 256 -19.12 10.34 0.11
C ALA A 256 -20.57 9.89 0.00
N MET A 257 -20.97 9.57 -1.23
CA MET A 257 -22.27 9.02 -1.62
C MET A 257 -22.07 7.95 -2.69
#